data_AF-J7VIQ6-F1
#
_entry.id   AF-J7VIQ6-F1
#
_cell.length_a   1.000
_cell.length_b   1.000
_cell.length_c   1.000
_cell.angle_alpha   90.00
_cell.angle_beta   90.00
_cell.angle_gamma   90.00
#
_symmetry.space_group_name_H-M   'P 1'
#
loop_
_entity.id
_entity.type
_entity.pdbx_description
1 polymer ?
#
loop_
_entity_poly.entity_id
_entity_poly.type
_entity_poly.pdbx_seq_one_letter_code
_entity_poly.pdbx_strand_id
1 'polypeptide(L)'
;MKILLSILAILALVFLMGCSARDTGNISKKELESLASKYGGVYIFDKNFYEEIVNRERERKELKEQLRDSIKTKLSSKVSKINMKPIGKKLPQTLSNGKRYYTDWTDPKFKFDNLKFTEI
;
A
#
# COMPACT_ATOMS: atom_id res chain seq x y z
N MET A 1 -7.20 -57.63 3.16
CA MET A 1 -7.31 -56.65 2.06
C MET A 1 -8.51 -55.72 2.20
N LYS A 2 -9.76 -56.21 2.21
CA LYS A 2 -10.98 -55.36 2.20
C LYS A 2 -11.25 -54.56 3.49
N ILE A 3 -10.98 -55.15 4.66
CA ILE A 3 -11.18 -54.49 5.98
C ILE A 3 -10.15 -53.36 6.20
N LEU A 4 -8.90 -53.57 5.80
CA LEU A 4 -7.84 -52.55 5.84
C LEU A 4 -8.18 -51.32 4.99
N LEU A 5 -8.74 -51.53 3.79
CA LEU A 5 -9.18 -50.43 2.92
C LEU A 5 -10.34 -49.64 3.54
N SER A 6 -11.28 -50.34 4.19
CA SER A 6 -12.40 -49.68 4.90
C SER A 6 -11.91 -48.84 6.09
N ILE A 7 -10.95 -49.34 6.87
CA ILE A 7 -10.38 -48.61 8.00
C ILE A 7 -9.62 -47.36 7.53
N LEU A 8 -8.83 -47.48 6.46
CA LEU A 8 -8.09 -46.36 5.89
C LEU A 8 -9.01 -45.27 5.33
N ALA A 9 -10.14 -45.65 4.71
CA ALA A 9 -11.14 -44.72 4.20
C ALA A 9 -11.85 -43.94 5.32
N ILE A 10 -12.19 -44.61 6.43
CA ILE A 10 -12.81 -43.97 7.60
C ILE A 10 -11.82 -43.02 8.27
N LEU A 11 -10.54 -43.40 8.37
CA LEU A 11 -9.50 -42.55 8.93
C LEU A 11 -9.35 -41.25 8.12
N ALA A 12 -9.35 -41.33 6.79
CA ALA A 12 -9.29 -40.17 5.91
C ALA A 12 -10.48 -39.20 6.10
N LEU A 13 -11.70 -39.73 6.32
CA LEU A 13 -12.90 -38.90 6.59
C LEU A 13 -12.78 -38.14 7.91
N VAL A 14 -12.22 -38.75 8.96
CA VAL A 14 -11.97 -38.08 10.25
C VAL A 14 -10.91 -36.98 10.10
N PHE A 15 -9.84 -37.23 9.33
CA PHE A 15 -8.83 -36.23 9.04
C PHE A 15 -9.38 -35.03 8.23
N LEU A 16 -10.32 -35.26 7.31
CA LEU A 16 -10.98 -34.18 6.56
C LEU A 16 -11.85 -33.28 7.46
N MET A 17 -12.51 -33.84 8.48
CA MET A 17 -13.27 -33.04 9.45
C MET A 17 -12.36 -32.27 10.44
N GLY A 18 -11.13 -32.75 10.67
CA GLY A 18 -10.13 -32.10 11.52
C GLY A 18 -9.38 -30.93 10.87
N CYS A 19 -9.55 -30.67 9.57
CA CYS A 19 -8.77 -29.67 8.84
C CYS A 19 -9.43 -28.27 8.77
N SER A 20 -10.44 -27.99 9.60
CA SER A 20 -11.14 -26.68 9.60
C SER A 20 -10.71 -25.71 10.72
N ALA A 21 -9.92 -26.16 11.69
CA ALA A 21 -9.38 -25.29 12.74
C ALA A 21 -8.17 -24.49 12.21
N ARG A 22 -8.40 -23.52 11.33
CA ARG A 22 -7.45 -22.43 11.14
C ARG A 22 -7.64 -21.49 12.32
N ASP A 23 -6.76 -21.59 13.31
CA ASP A 23 -6.57 -20.57 14.35
C ASP A 23 -6.33 -19.21 13.67
N THR A 24 -7.41 -18.49 13.38
CA THR A 24 -7.40 -17.09 12.93
C THR A 24 -7.65 -16.18 14.13
N GLY A 25 -7.32 -16.65 15.33
CA GLY A 25 -7.69 -16.02 16.59
C GLY A 25 -6.74 -14.91 17.04
N ASN A 26 -5.43 -15.02 16.80
CA ASN A 26 -4.46 -14.05 17.34
C ASN A 26 -3.20 -13.96 16.47
N ILE A 27 -3.29 -13.36 15.28
CA ILE A 27 -2.08 -12.92 14.57
C ILE A 27 -1.40 -11.90 15.48
N SER A 28 -0.16 -12.17 15.89
CA SER A 28 0.56 -11.23 16.75
C SER A 28 0.75 -9.91 16.01
N LYS A 29 0.75 -8.77 16.73
CA LYS A 29 0.96 -7.45 16.09
C LYS A 29 2.23 -7.42 15.24
N LYS A 30 3.28 -8.14 15.66
CA LYS A 30 4.55 -8.26 14.93
C LYS A 30 4.40 -9.03 13.62
N GLU A 31 3.65 -10.13 13.61
CA GLU A 31 3.37 -10.89 12.38
C GLU A 31 2.53 -10.06 11.41
N LEU A 32 1.49 -9.38 11.91
CA LEU A 32 0.66 -8.48 11.11
C LEU A 32 1.49 -7.33 10.51
N GLU A 33 2.38 -6.73 11.29
CA GLU A 33 3.30 -5.69 10.82
C GLU A 33 4.27 -6.21 9.76
N SER A 34 4.83 -7.43 9.95
CA SER A 34 5.72 -8.04 8.96
C SER A 34 4.98 -8.35 7.65
N LEU A 35 3.73 -8.82 7.73
CA LEU A 35 2.90 -9.12 6.57
C LEU A 35 2.47 -7.84 5.86
N ALA A 36 2.08 -6.80 6.60
CA ALA A 36 1.74 -5.49 6.04
C ALA A 36 2.97 -4.81 5.40
N SER A 37 4.16 -4.99 5.97
CA SER A 37 5.41 -4.50 5.37
C SER A 37 5.75 -5.25 4.07
N LYS A 38 5.64 -6.59 4.09
CA LYS A 38 6.00 -7.44 2.96
C LYS A 38 4.99 -7.35 1.80
N TYR A 39 3.71 -7.47 2.10
CA TYR A 39 2.63 -7.61 1.13
C TYR A 39 1.65 -6.42 1.11
N GLY A 40 1.79 -5.46 2.02
CA GLY A 40 1.05 -4.21 1.92
C GLY A 40 1.67 -3.28 0.89
N GLY A 41 0.86 -2.36 0.38
CA GLY A 41 1.25 -1.37 -0.61
C GLY A 41 0.16 -1.13 -1.65
N VAL A 42 0.42 -0.21 -2.57
CA VAL A 42 -0.42 -0.01 -3.75
C VAL A 42 0.19 -0.76 -4.91
N TYR A 43 -0.63 -1.60 -5.53
CA TYR A 43 -0.25 -2.43 -6.66
C TYR A 43 -0.77 -1.80 -7.94
N ILE A 44 0.14 -1.56 -8.88
CA ILE A 44 -0.19 -1.09 -10.22
C ILE A 44 0.24 -2.17 -11.21
N PHE A 45 -0.72 -2.60 -12.03
CA PHE A 45 -0.52 -3.67 -12.99
C PHE A 45 -0.12 -3.17 -14.39
N ASP A 46 -0.36 -1.89 -14.68
CA ASP A 46 0.05 -1.26 -15.93
C ASP A 46 1.37 -0.49 -15.73
N LYS A 47 2.41 -0.88 -16.48
CA LYS A 47 3.73 -0.27 -16.40
C LYS A 47 3.68 1.23 -16.73
N ASN A 48 2.86 1.64 -17.70
CA ASN A 48 2.76 3.04 -18.11
C ASN A 48 2.20 3.89 -16.96
N PHE A 49 1.16 3.40 -16.27
CA PHE A 49 0.61 4.11 -15.11
C PHE A 49 1.56 4.09 -13.91
N TYR A 50 2.33 3.01 -13.72
CA TYR A 50 3.35 2.97 -12.67
C TYR A 50 4.41 4.05 -12.88
N GLU A 51 5.01 4.10 -14.06
CA GLU A 51 6.03 5.11 -14.40
C GLU A 51 5.46 6.54 -14.34
N GLU A 52 4.23 6.73 -14.81
CA GLU A 52 3.53 8.01 -14.76
C GLU A 52 3.36 8.51 -13.30
N ILE A 53 2.92 7.64 -12.40
CA ILE A 53 2.72 7.97 -10.98
C ILE A 53 4.06 8.25 -10.31
N VAL A 54 5.08 7.42 -10.55
CA VAL A 54 6.43 7.59 -9.98
C VAL A 54 7.02 8.94 -10.39
N ASN A 55 6.95 9.30 -11.67
CA ASN A 55 7.48 10.57 -12.16
C ASN A 55 6.73 11.76 -11.56
N ARG A 56 5.39 11.73 -11.54
CA ARG A 56 4.58 12.81 -10.96
C ARG A 56 4.86 13.01 -9.47
N GLU A 57 5.02 11.94 -8.70
CA GLU A 57 5.26 12.06 -7.26
C GLU A 57 6.70 12.50 -6.95
N ARG A 58 7.67 12.17 -7.82
CA ARG A 58 9.02 12.77 -7.77
C ARG A 58 8.94 14.29 -7.93
N GLU A 59 8.26 14.77 -8.97
CA GLU A 59 8.09 16.22 -9.21
C GLU A 59 7.35 16.92 -8.05
N ARG A 60 6.31 16.26 -7.50
CA ARG A 60 5.58 16.79 -6.33
C ARG A 60 6.47 16.85 -5.09
N LYS A 61 7.37 15.90 -4.88
CA LYS A 61 8.32 15.90 -3.76
C LYS A 61 9.32 17.05 -3.90
N GLU A 62 9.91 17.22 -5.08
CA GLU A 62 10.83 18.33 -5.36
C GLU A 62 10.16 19.69 -5.14
N LEU A 63 8.92 19.87 -5.64
CA LEU A 63 8.18 21.12 -5.43
C LEU A 63 7.84 21.37 -3.95
N LYS A 64 7.56 20.31 -3.17
CA LYS A 64 7.36 20.42 -1.72
C LYS A 64 8.64 20.87 -1.01
N GLU A 65 9.79 20.32 -1.40
CA GLU A 65 11.09 20.67 -0.85
C GLU A 65 11.46 22.12 -1.18
N GLN A 66 11.33 22.54 -2.44
CA GLN A 66 11.54 23.92 -2.86
C GLN A 66 10.66 24.91 -2.08
N LEU A 67 9.37 24.60 -1.90
CA LEU A 67 8.47 25.43 -1.11
C LEU A 67 8.91 25.50 0.35
N ARG A 68 9.29 24.37 0.94
CA ARG A 68 9.79 24.31 2.32
C ARG A 68 11.06 25.14 2.49
N ASP A 69 12.00 25.07 1.56
CA ASP A 69 13.27 25.81 1.63
C ASP A 69 13.07 27.31 1.39
N SER A 70 12.18 27.69 0.47
CA SER A 70 11.79 29.10 0.26
C SER A 70 11.13 29.73 1.49
N ILE A 71 10.42 28.93 2.30
CA ILE A 71 9.78 29.37 3.55
C ILE A 71 10.80 29.44 4.68
N LYS A 72 11.67 28.43 4.83
CA LYS A 72 12.74 28.41 5.84
C LYS A 72 13.70 29.59 5.69
N THR A 73 14.08 29.91 4.46
CA THR A 73 14.96 31.06 4.15
C THR A 73 14.29 32.40 4.42
N LYS A 74 12.96 32.49 4.29
CA LYS A 74 12.19 33.73 4.53
C LYS A 74 11.72 33.94 5.97
N LEU A 75 11.65 32.89 6.81
CA LEU A 75 11.02 32.99 8.12
C LEU A 75 11.83 32.21 9.19
N SER A 76 12.71 32.95 9.90
CA SER A 76 13.59 32.45 10.97
C SER A 76 12.86 31.93 12.23
N SER A 77 11.54 32.13 12.37
CA SER A 77 10.80 31.64 13.51
C SER A 77 9.31 31.54 13.20
N LYS A 78 8.67 30.45 13.65
CA LYS A 78 7.23 30.15 13.52
C LYS A 78 6.79 29.54 12.18
N VAL A 79 7.06 28.24 12.04
CA VAL A 79 6.55 27.36 10.97
C VAL A 79 5.02 27.29 11.06
N SER A 80 4.36 28.23 10.39
CA SER A 80 2.93 28.16 10.12
C SER A 80 2.71 27.08 9.05
N LYS A 81 1.72 26.21 9.28
CA LYS A 81 1.32 25.09 8.42
C LYS A 81 1.55 25.40 6.93
N ILE A 82 2.49 24.68 6.30
CA ILE A 82 2.82 24.86 4.88
C ILE A 82 1.54 24.63 4.07
N ASN A 83 1.06 25.67 3.39
CA ASN A 83 -0.11 25.55 2.54
C ASN A 83 0.26 24.74 1.28
N MET A 84 -0.08 23.46 1.25
CA MET A 84 0.20 22.55 0.13
C MET A 84 -0.83 22.64 -1.01
N LYS A 85 -1.89 23.45 -0.85
CA LYS A 85 -2.91 23.67 -1.90
C LYS A 85 -2.33 24.08 -3.28
N PRO A 86 -1.26 24.89 -3.39
CA PRO A 86 -0.69 25.26 -4.68
C PRO A 86 -0.12 24.06 -5.45
N ILE A 87 0.44 23.07 -4.74
CA ILE A 87 1.05 21.87 -5.33
C ILE A 87 -0.03 21.00 -5.96
N GLY A 88 -1.16 20.81 -5.26
CA GLY A 88 -2.29 20.03 -5.78
C GLY A 88 -2.92 20.64 -7.04
N LYS A 89 -2.88 21.97 -7.20
CA LYS A 89 -3.34 22.65 -8.41
C LYS A 89 -2.36 22.50 -9.58
N LYS A 90 -1.06 22.64 -9.33
CA LYS A 90 -0.03 22.59 -10.38
C LYS A 90 0.24 21.17 -10.85
N LEU A 91 0.23 20.21 -9.94
CA LEU A 91 0.49 18.79 -10.18
C LEU A 91 -0.68 17.97 -9.65
N PRO A 92 -1.82 17.92 -10.36
CA PRO A 92 -2.98 17.15 -9.94
C PRO A 92 -2.63 15.65 -9.91
N GLN A 93 -3.19 14.94 -8.93
CA GLN A 93 -3.03 13.48 -8.82
C GLN A 93 -4.02 12.76 -9.74
N THR A 94 -3.92 13.09 -11.03
CA THR A 94 -4.76 12.57 -12.12
C THR A 94 -3.84 12.03 -13.20
N LEU A 95 -4.11 10.80 -13.61
CA LEU A 95 -3.41 10.11 -14.67
C LEU A 95 -3.83 10.62 -16.05
N SER A 96 -3.05 10.25 -17.06
CA SER A 96 -3.29 10.50 -18.48
C SER A 96 -4.66 10.02 -18.96
N ASN A 97 -5.21 8.96 -18.35
CA ASN A 97 -6.56 8.46 -18.63
C ASN A 97 -7.70 9.23 -17.92
N GLY A 98 -7.38 10.34 -17.24
CA GLY A 98 -8.33 11.16 -16.50
C GLY A 98 -8.77 10.59 -15.15
N LYS A 99 -8.28 9.42 -14.74
CA LYS A 99 -8.59 8.84 -13.43
C LYS A 99 -7.62 9.35 -12.37
N ARG A 100 -8.13 9.55 -11.15
CA ARG A 100 -7.28 9.89 -10.00
C ARG A 100 -6.62 8.62 -9.47
N TYR A 101 -5.33 8.71 -9.12
CA TYR A 101 -4.61 7.63 -8.45
C TYR A 101 -4.58 7.80 -6.91
N TYR A 102 -5.38 8.74 -6.40
CA TYR A 102 -5.53 9.02 -4.99
C TYR A 102 -7.00 9.33 -4.67
N THR A 103 -7.56 8.62 -3.69
CA THR A 103 -8.98 8.76 -3.30
C THR A 103 -9.16 9.53 -2.00
N ASP A 104 -8.17 9.55 -1.11
CA ASP A 104 -8.30 10.20 0.20
C ASP A 104 -7.01 10.91 0.60
N TRP A 105 -7.09 12.25 0.74
CA TRP A 105 -5.99 13.12 1.15
C TRP A 105 -5.72 13.12 2.65
N THR A 106 -6.57 12.44 3.41
CA THR A 106 -6.54 12.45 4.87
C THR A 106 -5.88 11.23 5.48
N ASP A 107 -5.59 10.16 4.71
CA ASP A 107 -4.86 9.02 5.24
C ASP A 107 -3.37 9.36 5.43
N PRO A 108 -2.90 9.61 6.66
CA PRO A 108 -1.53 10.02 6.93
C PRO A 108 -0.56 8.85 6.76
N LYS A 109 -1.06 7.61 6.63
CA LYS A 109 -0.24 6.39 6.53
C LYS A 109 0.16 6.08 5.10
N PHE A 110 -0.45 6.73 4.11
CA PHE A 110 -0.11 6.53 2.72
C PHE A 110 1.26 7.16 2.39
N LYS A 111 2.25 6.31 2.17
CA LYS A 111 3.57 6.71 1.67
C LYS A 111 3.74 6.17 0.26
N PHE A 112 4.05 7.05 -0.70
CA PHE A 112 4.39 6.66 -2.09
C PHE A 112 5.57 5.71 -2.17
N ASP A 113 6.40 5.68 -1.13
CA ASP A 113 7.48 4.72 -0.95
C ASP A 113 6.98 3.25 -0.97
N ASN A 114 5.67 3.02 -0.78
CA ASN A 114 5.04 1.69 -0.81
C ASN A 114 4.36 1.36 -2.16
N LEU A 115 4.64 2.11 -3.23
CA LEU A 115 4.13 1.83 -4.57
C LEU A 115 4.90 0.65 -5.19
N LYS A 116 4.18 -0.39 -5.59
CA LYS A 116 4.75 -1.61 -6.17
C LYS A 116 4.19 -1.82 -7.58
N PHE A 117 5.08 -2.02 -8.54
CA PHE A 117 4.71 -2.56 -9.84
C PHE A 117 4.56 -4.08 -9.73
N THR A 118 3.55 -4.65 -10.38
CA THR A 118 3.36 -6.10 -10.41
C THR A 118 2.93 -6.53 -11.79
N GLU A 119 3.72 -7.42 -12.38
CA GLU A 119 3.38 -8.10 -13.63
C GLU A 119 2.41 -9.25 -13.28
N ILE A 120 1.27 -9.32 -13.98
CA ILE A 120 0.34 -10.46 -13.94
C ILE A 120 0.65 -11.36 -15.14
#